data_AF-A0A7G9WLG4-F1
#
_entry.id   AF-A0A7G9WLG4-F1
#
_cell.length_a   1.000
_cell.length_b   1.000
_cell.length_c   1.000
_cell.angle_alpha   90.00
_cell.angle_beta   90.00
_cell.angle_gamma   90.00
#
_symmetry.space_group_name_H-M   'P 1'
#
loop_
_entity.id
_entity.type
_entity.pdbx_description
1 polymer ?
#
loop_
_entity_poly.entity_id
_entity_poly.type
_entity_poly.pdbx_seq_one_letter_code
_entity_poly.pdbx_strand_id
1 'polypeptide(L)'
;MQAGSLSVDVPATCTDVGTVQNGIRKGTITTLVDLIPFVSAVTNTVDTHSGDDGETDTGGDDRYRERIREYGNLLSTAGPRAAYVALAMGANADVADVSVETDAKEDGTVNIAPLMVGGRLPTEDELAEVRRACSQEDAVPMLDKVVVKVSHSGAVCGGNQVLHNCAGGSCRD
;
A
#
# COMPACT_ATOMS: atom_id res chain seq x y z
N MET A 1 -1.33 24.93 16.72
CA MET A 1 -1.20 24.20 18.00
C MET A 1 -2.26 24.73 18.96
N GLN A 2 -3.03 23.86 19.60
CA GLN A 2 -3.89 24.28 20.70
C GLN A 2 -3.00 24.56 21.91
N ALA A 3 -3.22 25.69 22.60
CA ALA A 3 -2.45 26.06 23.78
C ALA A 3 -2.53 24.93 24.84
N GLY A 4 -1.37 24.41 25.26
CA GLY A 4 -1.26 23.34 26.27
C GLY A 4 -0.88 21.95 25.75
N SER A 5 -0.77 21.74 24.43
CA SER A 5 -0.27 20.48 23.85
C SER A 5 1.27 20.47 23.76
N LEU A 6 1.90 19.42 24.29
CA LEU A 6 3.38 19.25 24.35
C LEU A 6 3.93 18.33 23.25
N SER A 7 3.06 17.75 22.40
CA SER A 7 3.43 16.90 21.27
C SER A 7 2.53 17.21 20.07
N VAL A 8 3.09 17.06 18.87
CA VAL A 8 2.40 17.23 17.59
C VAL A 8 2.93 16.15 16.64
N ASP A 9 2.02 15.43 16.00
CA ASP A 9 2.35 14.49 14.92
C ASP A 9 2.40 15.25 13.60
N VAL A 10 3.49 15.09 12.85
CA VAL A 10 3.72 15.74 11.56
C VAL A 10 4.10 14.67 10.54
N PRO A 11 3.49 14.67 9.33
CA PRO A 11 3.94 13.78 8.26
C PRO A 11 5.36 14.15 7.83
N ALA A 12 6.27 13.18 7.85
CA ALA A 12 7.64 13.32 7.41
C ALA A 12 7.91 12.32 6.26
N THR A 13 8.64 12.77 5.24
CA THR A 13 9.05 11.94 4.09
C THR A 13 10.57 11.98 3.98
N CYS A 14 11.17 10.92 3.44
CA CYS A 14 12.61 10.90 3.20
C CYS A 14 12.97 11.83 2.03
N THR A 15 14.16 12.46 2.10
CA THR A 15 14.73 13.24 1.01
C THR A 15 15.31 12.37 -0.10
N ASP A 16 15.79 11.17 0.25
CA ASP A 16 16.35 10.22 -0.69
C ASP A 16 15.26 9.25 -1.16
N VAL A 17 15.19 9.05 -2.48
CA VAL A 17 14.34 8.02 -3.07
C VAL A 17 15.00 6.65 -2.88
N GLY A 18 14.20 5.63 -2.60
CA GLY A 18 14.69 4.28 -2.48
C GLY A 18 13.93 3.38 -1.50
N THR A 19 14.12 2.10 -1.70
CA THR A 19 13.69 1.02 -0.79
C THR A 19 14.60 0.87 0.44
N VAL A 20 15.81 1.46 0.39
CA VAL A 20 16.90 1.26 1.37
C VAL A 20 16.49 1.60 2.80
N GLN A 21 15.57 2.54 2.98
CA GLN A 21 15.12 3.02 4.29
C GLN A 21 13.73 2.52 4.70
N ASN A 22 13.19 1.50 4.02
CA ASN A 22 11.96 0.84 4.46
C ASN A 22 12.23 -0.09 5.64
N GLY A 23 11.26 -0.21 6.55
CA GLY A 23 11.31 -1.12 7.70
C GLY A 23 12.10 -0.60 8.90
N ILE A 24 12.39 0.71 8.98
CA ILE A 24 12.98 1.30 10.18
C ILE A 24 11.93 1.32 11.28
N ARG A 25 12.19 0.60 12.36
CA ARG A 25 11.26 0.46 13.48
C ARG A 25 10.93 1.79 14.14
N LYS A 26 9.70 1.91 14.64
CA LYS A 26 9.26 2.97 15.55
C LYS A 26 10.29 3.22 16.66
N GLY A 27 10.61 4.49 16.90
CA GLY A 27 11.54 4.91 17.94
C GLY A 27 13.02 4.92 17.53
N THR A 28 13.35 4.53 16.30
CA THR A 28 14.75 4.45 15.85
C THR A 28 15.25 5.79 15.32
N ILE A 29 14.38 6.58 14.66
CA ILE A 29 14.75 7.87 14.07
C ILE A 29 14.62 8.95 15.15
N THR A 30 15.72 9.27 15.83
CA THR A 30 15.72 10.21 16.97
C THR A 30 16.66 11.40 16.81
N THR A 31 17.46 11.41 15.75
CA THR A 31 18.47 12.45 15.54
C THR A 31 17.87 13.62 14.78
N LEU A 32 17.92 14.80 15.38
CA LEU A 32 17.48 16.05 14.77
C LEU A 32 18.70 16.75 14.15
N VAL A 33 18.77 16.78 12.83
CA VAL A 33 19.91 17.40 12.11
C VAL A 33 19.84 18.93 12.17
N ASP A 34 18.65 19.49 11.98
CA ASP A 34 18.40 20.93 12.06
C ASP A 34 17.71 21.29 13.38
N LEU A 35 18.39 22.04 14.26
CA LEU A 35 17.86 22.47 15.55
C LEU A 35 16.71 23.48 15.40
N ILE A 36 15.50 23.06 15.71
CA ILE A 36 14.33 23.93 15.82
C ILE A 36 14.21 24.38 17.29
N PRO A 37 14.16 25.69 17.58
CA PRO A 37 14.02 26.17 18.96
C PRO A 37 12.70 25.64 19.57
N PHE A 38 12.77 25.28 20.86
CA PHE A 38 11.66 24.73 21.64
C PHE A 38 11.22 23.29 21.30
N VAL A 39 11.99 22.55 20.48
CA VAL A 39 11.79 21.11 20.25
C VAL A 39 12.84 20.31 21.02
N SER A 40 12.40 19.42 21.91
CA SER A 40 13.27 18.62 22.80
C SER A 40 13.73 17.30 22.17
N ALA A 41 12.82 16.61 21.47
CA ALA A 41 13.08 15.33 20.84
C ALA A 41 12.12 15.12 19.68
N VAL A 42 12.57 14.36 18.68
CA VAL A 42 11.74 13.86 17.58
C VAL A 42 11.88 12.35 17.54
N THR A 43 10.80 11.65 17.23
CA THR A 43 10.79 10.20 17.11
C THR A 43 9.77 9.80 16.04
N ASN A 44 10.07 8.78 15.25
CA ASN A 44 9.07 8.21 14.35
C ASN A 44 8.01 7.45 15.14
N THR A 45 6.74 7.68 14.80
CA THR A 45 5.59 7.06 15.46
C THR A 45 5.15 5.76 14.79
N VAL A 46 5.57 5.55 13.55
CA VAL A 46 5.29 4.39 12.69
C VAL A 46 6.58 3.87 12.04
N ASP A 47 6.56 2.62 11.62
CA ASP A 47 7.66 2.03 10.85
C ASP A 47 7.71 2.68 9.47
N THR A 48 8.90 2.95 8.93
CA THR A 48 9.02 3.53 7.58
C THR A 48 8.61 2.51 6.51
N HIS A 49 7.86 2.96 5.51
CA HIS A 49 7.29 2.13 4.44
C HIS A 49 7.10 2.97 3.17
N SER A 50 6.67 2.36 2.06
CA SER A 50 6.30 3.06 0.82
C SER A 50 7.47 3.68 0.03
N GLY A 51 8.72 3.50 0.47
CA GLY A 51 9.91 3.91 -0.30
C GLY A 51 10.13 2.98 -1.48
N ASP A 52 10.33 3.53 -2.66
CA ASP A 52 10.69 2.77 -3.86
C ASP A 52 11.90 3.42 -4.53
N ASP A 53 12.70 2.63 -5.25
CA ASP A 53 13.86 3.09 -6.02
C ASP A 53 13.46 3.98 -7.21
N GLY A 54 12.15 4.18 -7.39
CA GLY A 54 11.57 4.98 -8.43
C GLY A 54 11.77 4.34 -9.81
N GLU A 55 11.48 5.11 -10.84
CA GLU A 55 11.66 4.64 -12.21
C GLU A 55 13.13 4.77 -12.60
N THR A 56 13.89 3.69 -12.44
CA THR A 56 15.31 3.68 -12.83
C THR A 56 15.45 3.76 -14.35
N ASP A 57 16.38 4.60 -14.82
CA ASP A 57 16.66 4.84 -16.25
C ASP A 57 17.30 3.60 -16.94
N THR A 58 17.66 2.57 -16.17
CA THR A 58 18.45 1.43 -16.63
C THR A 58 17.63 0.14 -16.56
N GLY A 59 16.88 -0.13 -17.63
CA GLY A 59 15.99 -1.29 -17.71
C GLY A 59 14.62 -0.95 -17.17
N GLY A 60 13.89 -0.13 -17.95
CA GLY A 60 12.62 0.48 -17.52
C GLY A 60 11.71 -0.50 -16.80
N ASP A 61 11.10 -0.01 -15.74
CA ASP A 61 10.31 -0.81 -14.82
C ASP A 61 9.06 -1.39 -15.50
N ASP A 62 8.79 -2.68 -15.29
CA ASP A 62 7.60 -3.34 -15.85
C ASP A 62 6.32 -2.70 -15.33
N ARG A 63 6.35 -2.16 -14.09
CA ARG A 63 5.24 -1.40 -13.52
C ARG A 63 4.93 -0.13 -14.30
N TYR A 64 5.94 0.58 -14.79
CA TYR A 64 5.72 1.77 -15.61
C TYR A 64 5.03 1.40 -16.93
N ARG A 65 5.46 0.30 -17.56
CA ARG A 65 4.83 -0.19 -18.79
C ARG A 65 3.38 -0.58 -18.57
N GLU A 66 3.09 -1.24 -17.46
CA GLU A 66 1.72 -1.60 -17.09
C GLU A 66 0.87 -0.36 -16.82
N ARG A 67 1.37 0.61 -16.06
CA ARG A 67 0.64 1.86 -15.80
C ARG A 67 0.31 2.64 -17.07
N ILE A 68 1.21 2.67 -18.06
CA ILE A 68 0.91 3.26 -19.37
C ILE A 68 -0.24 2.53 -20.07
N ARG A 69 -0.23 1.19 -20.04
CA ARG A 69 -1.30 0.38 -20.65
C ARG A 69 -2.64 0.60 -19.95
N GLU A 70 -2.61 0.74 -18.63
CA GLU A 70 -3.80 0.95 -17.80
C GLU A 70 -4.31 2.39 -17.80
N TYR A 71 -3.50 3.37 -18.17
CA TYR A 71 -3.88 4.78 -18.20
C TYR A 71 -5.15 5.04 -19.03
N GLY A 72 -5.36 4.28 -20.11
CA GLY A 72 -6.58 4.37 -20.91
C GLY A 72 -7.86 4.06 -20.12
N ASN A 73 -7.77 3.22 -19.09
CA ASN A 73 -8.90 2.86 -18.23
C ASN A 73 -9.28 4.00 -17.28
N LEU A 74 -8.33 4.84 -16.87
CA LEU A 74 -8.57 5.98 -15.98
C LEU A 74 -9.39 7.08 -16.66
N LEU A 75 -9.34 7.17 -18.00
CA LEU A 75 -10.08 8.19 -18.75
C LEU A 75 -11.59 7.92 -18.80
N SER A 76 -12.04 6.76 -18.30
CA SER A 76 -13.44 6.37 -18.32
C SER A 76 -14.19 6.91 -17.10
N THR A 77 -15.12 7.84 -17.33
CA THR A 77 -16.07 8.35 -16.33
C THR A 77 -17.12 7.33 -15.90
N ALA A 78 -17.23 6.18 -16.60
CA ALA A 78 -18.21 5.13 -16.31
C ALA A 78 -17.80 4.16 -15.18
N GLY A 79 -16.70 4.42 -14.46
CA GLY A 79 -16.26 3.60 -13.32
C GLY A 79 -16.05 2.10 -13.61
N PRO A 80 -15.38 1.70 -14.72
CA PRO A 80 -15.13 0.29 -14.97
C PRO A 80 -14.22 -0.28 -13.89
N ARG A 81 -14.36 -1.59 -13.59
CA ARG A 81 -13.51 -2.30 -12.62
C ARG A 81 -12.01 -1.99 -12.79
N ALA A 82 -11.55 -1.93 -14.04
CA ALA A 82 -10.16 -1.66 -14.37
C ALA A 82 -9.67 -0.23 -13.98
N ALA A 83 -10.56 0.76 -13.92
CA ALA A 83 -10.20 2.11 -13.47
C ALA A 83 -9.85 2.13 -11.99
N TYR A 84 -10.65 1.44 -11.16
CA TYR A 84 -10.39 1.31 -9.72
C TYR A 84 -9.10 0.55 -9.42
N VAL A 85 -8.79 -0.49 -10.19
CA VAL A 85 -7.52 -1.22 -10.09
C VAL A 85 -6.34 -0.29 -10.38
N ALA A 86 -6.40 0.45 -11.49
CA ALA A 86 -5.33 1.38 -11.88
C ALA A 86 -5.12 2.52 -10.86
N LEU A 87 -6.20 3.06 -10.29
CA LEU A 87 -6.13 4.09 -9.23
C LEU A 87 -5.47 3.55 -7.96
N ALA A 88 -5.84 2.34 -7.53
CA ALA A 88 -5.29 1.73 -6.33
C ALA A 88 -3.83 1.30 -6.50
N MET A 89 -3.45 0.76 -7.67
CA MET A 89 -2.06 0.41 -7.99
C MET A 89 -1.13 1.64 -8.09
N GLY A 90 -1.68 2.80 -8.47
CA GLY A 90 -0.94 4.06 -8.51
C GLY A 90 -0.77 4.75 -7.14
N ALA A 91 -1.50 4.30 -6.11
CA ALA A 91 -1.49 4.97 -4.80
C ALA A 91 -0.21 4.73 -4.00
N ASN A 92 0.33 3.51 -4.07
CA ASN A 92 1.51 3.10 -3.30
C ASN A 92 2.30 2.04 -4.10
N ALA A 93 3.63 2.20 -4.15
CA ALA A 93 4.53 1.30 -4.86
C ALA A 93 4.61 -0.09 -4.21
N ASP A 94 4.31 -0.26 -2.94
CA ASP A 94 4.29 -1.57 -2.28
C ASP A 94 3.03 -2.40 -2.62
N VAL A 95 2.05 -1.85 -3.36
CA VAL A 95 0.86 -2.60 -3.80
C VAL A 95 1.23 -3.51 -4.97
N ALA A 96 0.97 -4.80 -4.83
CA ALA A 96 1.25 -5.82 -5.84
C ALA A 96 0.01 -6.20 -6.66
N ASP A 97 -1.15 -6.31 -6.02
CA ASP A 97 -2.42 -6.64 -6.69
C ASP A 97 -3.60 -5.99 -5.97
N VAL A 98 -4.71 -5.80 -6.68
CA VAL A 98 -5.93 -5.17 -6.16
C VAL A 98 -7.16 -5.94 -6.62
N SER A 99 -7.90 -6.49 -5.66
CA SER A 99 -9.23 -7.01 -5.95
C SER A 99 -10.27 -5.90 -5.81
N VAL A 100 -11.11 -5.76 -6.84
CA VAL A 100 -12.23 -4.82 -6.86
C VAL A 100 -13.51 -5.62 -7.07
N GLU A 101 -14.40 -5.54 -6.10
CA GLU A 101 -15.68 -6.24 -6.07
C GLU A 101 -16.81 -5.28 -5.74
N THR A 102 -17.97 -5.47 -6.37
CA THR A 102 -19.18 -4.73 -6.01
C THR A 102 -20.06 -5.60 -5.12
N ASP A 103 -20.58 -5.02 -4.03
CA ASP A 103 -21.52 -5.73 -3.18
C ASP A 103 -22.89 -5.81 -3.84
N ALA A 104 -23.33 -7.02 -4.21
CA ALA A 104 -24.65 -7.23 -4.82
C ALA A 104 -25.85 -6.87 -3.92
N LYS A 105 -25.60 -6.53 -2.65
CA LYS A 105 -26.61 -6.15 -1.65
C LYS A 105 -26.71 -4.66 -1.42
N GLU A 106 -25.70 -3.89 -1.80
CA GLU A 106 -25.66 -2.43 -1.61
C GLU A 106 -25.30 -1.75 -2.93
N ASP A 107 -26.31 -1.18 -3.58
CA ASP A 107 -26.13 -0.46 -4.84
C ASP A 107 -25.14 0.70 -4.66
N GLY A 108 -24.14 0.75 -5.54
CA GLY A 108 -23.11 1.80 -5.56
C GLY A 108 -21.95 1.57 -4.58
N THR A 109 -21.86 0.44 -3.86
CA THR A 109 -20.70 0.16 -3.00
C THR A 109 -19.61 -0.61 -3.76
N VAL A 110 -18.43 -0.01 -3.88
CA VAL A 110 -17.23 -0.60 -4.49
C VAL A 110 -16.24 -0.98 -3.39
N ASN A 111 -16.00 -2.28 -3.23
CA ASN A 111 -15.00 -2.80 -2.31
C ASN A 111 -13.65 -2.91 -3.01
N ILE A 112 -12.64 -2.27 -2.44
CA ILE A 112 -11.26 -2.34 -2.92
C ILE A 112 -10.42 -3.03 -1.86
N ALA A 113 -9.74 -4.11 -2.24
CA ALA A 113 -8.88 -4.89 -1.36
C ALA A 113 -7.47 -4.99 -1.96
N PRO A 114 -6.52 -4.15 -1.51
CA PRO A 114 -5.14 -4.22 -1.96
C PRO A 114 -4.39 -5.38 -1.28
N LEU A 115 -3.41 -5.93 -2.01
CA LEU A 115 -2.44 -6.92 -1.55
C LEU A 115 -1.03 -6.35 -1.72
N MET A 116 -0.22 -6.41 -0.66
CA MET A 116 1.13 -5.85 -0.67
C MET A 116 2.15 -6.84 -1.25
N VAL A 117 3.28 -6.32 -1.73
CA VAL A 117 4.42 -7.13 -2.19
C VAL A 117 4.84 -8.15 -1.11
N GLY A 118 5.01 -9.40 -1.55
CA GLY A 118 5.31 -10.53 -0.66
C GLY A 118 4.10 -11.14 0.05
N GLY A 119 2.88 -10.81 -0.36
CA GLY A 119 1.64 -11.38 0.20
C GLY A 119 1.31 -10.88 1.60
N ARG A 120 1.88 -9.73 1.99
CA ARG A 120 1.61 -9.05 3.26
C ARG A 120 0.24 -8.37 3.23
N LEU A 121 -0.41 -8.35 4.39
CA LEU A 121 -1.60 -7.54 4.59
C LEU A 121 -1.22 -6.05 4.73
N PRO A 122 -1.98 -5.15 4.12
CA PRO A 122 -1.73 -3.72 4.22
C PRO A 122 -1.92 -3.23 5.67
N THR A 123 -1.08 -2.30 6.08
CA THR A 123 -1.19 -1.55 7.33
C THR A 123 -2.26 -0.46 7.20
N GLU A 124 -2.68 0.11 8.34
CA GLU A 124 -3.72 1.15 8.35
C GLU A 124 -3.29 2.40 7.54
N ASP A 125 -2.01 2.75 7.58
CA ASP A 125 -1.46 3.89 6.84
C ASP A 125 -1.54 3.65 5.32
N GLU A 126 -1.15 2.46 4.85
CA GLU A 126 -1.23 2.06 3.44
C GLU A 126 -2.69 2.01 2.95
N LEU A 127 -3.63 1.53 3.79
CA LEU A 127 -5.06 1.58 3.49
C LEU A 127 -5.58 3.01 3.37
N ALA A 128 -5.11 3.91 4.24
CA ALA A 128 -5.47 5.33 4.19
C ALA A 128 -4.93 6.00 2.91
N GLU A 129 -3.73 5.64 2.46
CA GLU A 129 -3.17 6.12 1.19
C GLU A 129 -4.01 5.67 -0.02
N VAL A 130 -4.35 4.39 -0.09
CA VAL A 130 -5.21 3.83 -1.15
C VAL A 130 -6.60 4.47 -1.10
N ARG A 131 -7.17 4.63 0.10
CA ARG A 131 -8.46 5.30 0.30
C ARG A 131 -8.42 6.74 -0.19
N ARG A 132 -7.36 7.48 0.12
CA ARG A 132 -7.16 8.87 -0.32
C ARG A 132 -7.10 8.96 -1.85
N ALA A 133 -6.35 8.06 -2.50
CA ALA A 133 -6.28 8.02 -3.95
C ALA A 133 -7.64 7.72 -4.59
N CYS A 134 -8.39 6.77 -4.03
CA CYS A 134 -9.68 6.34 -4.55
C CYS A 134 -10.88 7.18 -4.06
N SER A 135 -10.68 8.20 -3.23
CA SER A 135 -11.77 9.08 -2.74
C SER A 135 -11.72 10.50 -3.35
N GLN A 136 -10.89 10.72 -4.37
CA GLN A 136 -10.84 12.01 -5.05
C GLN A 136 -12.10 12.20 -5.90
N GLU A 137 -12.79 13.34 -5.74
CA GLU A 137 -14.06 13.64 -6.43
C GLU A 137 -13.94 13.58 -7.96
N ASP A 138 -12.77 13.93 -8.50
CA ASP A 138 -12.50 13.90 -9.94
C ASP A 138 -12.04 12.52 -10.45
N ALA A 139 -11.67 11.60 -9.56
CA ALA A 139 -11.16 10.28 -9.92
C ALA A 139 -12.25 9.20 -9.97
N VAL A 140 -13.39 9.42 -9.29
CA VAL A 140 -14.43 8.41 -9.08
C VAL A 140 -15.80 8.97 -9.45
N PRO A 141 -16.71 8.17 -10.05
CA PRO A 141 -18.08 8.60 -10.29
C PRO A 141 -18.78 9.04 -9.00
N MET A 142 -19.51 10.16 -9.06
CA MET A 142 -20.12 10.81 -7.88
C MET A 142 -21.07 9.93 -7.04
N LEU A 143 -21.61 8.84 -7.60
CA LEU A 143 -22.56 7.96 -6.93
C LEU A 143 -21.92 6.74 -6.27
N ASP A 144 -20.62 6.52 -6.49
CA ASP A 144 -19.94 5.33 -6.01
C ASP A 144 -19.36 5.56 -4.60
N LYS A 145 -19.66 4.64 -3.69
CA LYS A 145 -19.14 4.57 -2.33
C LYS A 145 -17.96 3.62 -2.30
N VAL A 146 -16.76 4.17 -2.22
CA VAL A 146 -15.53 3.38 -2.14
C VAL A 146 -15.29 2.94 -0.69
N VAL A 147 -15.22 1.63 -0.50
CA VAL A 147 -14.87 1.00 0.78
C VAL A 147 -13.60 0.21 0.59
N VAL A 148 -12.50 0.71 1.17
CA VAL A 148 -11.24 -0.03 1.19
C VAL A 148 -11.28 -1.01 2.35
N LYS A 149 -11.13 -2.30 2.06
CA LYS A 149 -11.13 -3.39 3.05
C LYS A 149 -9.78 -4.08 3.01
N VAL A 150 -9.35 -4.64 4.14
CA VAL A 150 -8.24 -5.59 4.16
C VAL A 150 -8.66 -6.81 3.35
N SER A 151 -7.80 -7.28 2.45
CA SER A 151 -8.02 -8.56 1.77
C SER A 151 -8.17 -9.65 2.83
N HIS A 152 -9.30 -10.35 2.83
CA HIS A 152 -9.57 -11.38 3.82
C HIS A 152 -8.42 -12.40 3.80
N SER A 153 -7.85 -12.70 4.98
CA SER A 153 -6.74 -13.64 5.18
C SER A 153 -7.06 -15.11 4.81
N GLY A 154 -8.14 -15.37 4.09
CA GLY A 154 -8.66 -16.69 3.75
C GLY A 154 -8.14 -17.29 2.44
N ALA A 155 -7.30 -16.59 1.68
CA ALA A 155 -6.57 -17.18 0.55
C ALA A 155 -5.09 -17.44 0.92
N VAL A 156 -4.82 -17.92 2.13
CA VAL A 156 -3.62 -18.73 2.32
C VAL A 156 -3.85 -19.97 1.48
N CYS A 157 -3.10 -20.13 0.39
CA CYS A 157 -2.95 -21.42 -0.25
C CYS A 157 -2.36 -22.35 0.82
N GLY A 158 -3.23 -23.02 1.56
CA GLY A 158 -2.91 -24.14 2.44
C GLY A 158 -2.50 -25.32 1.59
N GLY A 159 -1.43 -25.16 0.82
CA GLY A 159 -0.68 -26.28 0.29
C GLY A 159 0.02 -26.92 1.48
N ASN A 160 -0.46 -28.10 1.88
CA ASN A 160 0.29 -29.02 2.73
C ASN A 160 1.65 -29.31 2.05
N GLN A 161 2.67 -28.50 2.34
CA GLN A 161 4.05 -28.83 2.04
C GLN A 161 4.50 -29.81 3.12
N VAL A 162 4.17 -31.09 2.94
CA VAL A 162 4.85 -32.16 3.68
C VAL A 162 6.26 -32.21 3.11
N LEU A 163 7.19 -31.46 3.72
CA LEU A 163 8.61 -31.64 3.50
C LEU A 163 8.98 -33.01 4.10
N HIS A 164 8.80 -34.07 3.32
CA HIS A 164 9.42 -35.36 3.60
C HIS A 164 10.93 -35.18 3.44
N ASN A 165 11.62 -34.96 4.56
CA ASN A 165 13.05 -35.17 4.63
C ASN A 165 13.31 -36.67 4.52
N CYS A 166 13.43 -37.18 3.30
CA CYS A 166 13.91 -38.53 3.04
C CYS A 166 15.42 -38.60 3.30
N ALA A 167 15.78 -38.59 4.59
CA ALA A 167 17.07 -39.07 5.07
C ALA A 167 16.87 -40.51 5.59
N GLY A 168 16.88 -41.48 4.67
CA GLY A 168 17.07 -42.90 4.96
C GLY A 168 15.85 -43.70 5.44
N GLY A 169 15.41 -44.65 4.61
CA GLY A 169 14.64 -45.82 5.05
C GLY A 169 13.25 -45.98 4.41
N SER A 170 13.21 -46.68 3.27
CA SER A 170 12.09 -47.43 2.66
C SER A 170 10.65 -46.95 2.89
N CYS A 171 10.06 -46.35 1.86
CA CYS A 171 8.61 -46.17 1.72
C CYS A 171 8.10 -47.22 0.72
N ARG A 172 7.22 -48.13 1.16
CA ARG A 172 6.29 -48.85 0.28
C ARG A 172 4.93 -48.18 0.44
N ASP A 173 4.29 -47.99 -0.71
CA ASP A 173 2.98 -47.42 -1.05
C ASP A 173 2.03 -47.02 0.09
#